data_AF-A0A9J6DZ04-F1
#
_entry.id   AF-A0A9J6DZ04-F1
#
_cell.length_a   1.000
_cell.length_b   1.000
_cell.length_c   1.000
_cell.angle_alpha   90.00
_cell.angle_beta   90.00
_cell.angle_gamma   90.00
#
_symmetry.space_group_name_H-M   'P 1'
#
loop_
_entity.id
_entity.type
_entity.pdbx_description
1 polymer ?
#
loop_
_entity_poly.entity_id
_entity_poly.type
_entity_poly.pdbx_seq_one_letter_code
_entity_poly.pdbx_strand_id
1 'polypeptide(L)'
;MVPFKYSVFSEYGPNALRVNGAKHNLKHYEETASIIDVIVRWWKVVNVKTPFKGLRLRDDLQKPVYPSPFDPKVSFLNDFLDWLEEWKERRVDACTLSDETHGALIQTTQVFIEISAYCFEELKMSFVLFGKFQTDLLEERFGCYRRLAGSQYHLSVR
;
A
#
# COMPACT_ATOMS: atom_id res chain seq x y z
N MET A 1 -7.69 12.59 5.02
CA MET A 1 -8.86 11.69 5.14
C MET A 1 -8.41 10.30 4.67
N VAL A 2 -7.66 9.57 5.50
CA VAL A 2 -7.22 8.18 5.27
C VAL A 2 -7.41 7.21 6.47
N PRO A 3 -7.71 7.64 7.72
CA PRO A 3 -7.64 6.72 8.87
C PRO A 3 -8.69 5.61 8.85
N PHE A 4 -9.86 5.83 8.23
CA PHE A 4 -10.91 4.81 8.15
C PHE A 4 -10.55 3.63 7.23
N LYS A 5 -9.80 3.88 6.14
CA LYS A 5 -9.34 2.79 5.26
C LYS A 5 -8.28 1.93 5.97
N TYR A 6 -7.37 2.55 6.72
CA TYR A 6 -6.38 1.83 7.54
C TYR A 6 -7.01 1.07 8.72
N SER A 7 -8.16 1.49 9.25
CA SER A 7 -8.82 0.76 10.34
C SER A 7 -9.48 -0.52 9.85
N VAL A 8 -10.04 -0.53 8.64
CA VAL A 8 -10.63 -1.74 8.03
C VAL A 8 -9.52 -2.74 7.66
N PHE A 9 -8.46 -2.25 7.01
CA PHE A 9 -7.30 -3.06 6.67
C PHE A 9 -6.18 -2.83 7.67
N SER A 10 -6.39 -3.35 8.87
CA SER A 10 -5.40 -3.33 9.93
C SER A 10 -4.70 -4.68 10.03
N GLU A 11 -3.49 -4.70 10.58
CA GLU A 11 -2.74 -5.94 10.88
C GLU A 11 -3.49 -6.85 11.86
N TYR A 12 -4.40 -6.28 12.65
CA TYR A 12 -5.21 -7.00 13.62
C TYR A 12 -6.50 -7.57 13.03
N GLY A 13 -6.99 -6.99 11.93
CA GLY A 13 -8.23 -7.37 11.25
C GLY A 13 -8.28 -8.84 10.84
N PRO A 14 -7.28 -9.34 10.09
CA PRO A 14 -7.21 -10.74 9.67
C PRO A 14 -7.24 -11.72 10.84
N ASN A 15 -6.40 -11.52 11.86
CA ASN A 15 -6.35 -12.40 13.03
C ASN A 15 -7.65 -12.36 13.84
N ALA A 16 -8.23 -11.18 14.03
CA ALA A 16 -9.52 -11.05 14.69
C ALA A 16 -10.63 -11.76 13.90
N LEU A 17 -10.59 -11.69 12.56
CA LEU A 17 -11.56 -12.33 11.70
C LEU A 17 -11.42 -13.85 11.71
N ARG A 18 -10.21 -14.40 11.78
CA ARG A 18 -9.98 -15.85 11.94
C ARG A 18 -10.53 -16.37 13.27
N VAL A 19 -10.17 -15.71 14.37
CA VAL A 19 -10.60 -16.12 15.73
C VAL A 19 -12.11 -15.99 15.90
N ASN A 20 -12.69 -14.85 15.52
CA ASN A 20 -14.12 -14.60 15.74
C ASN A 20 -15.00 -15.18 14.62
N GLY A 21 -14.49 -15.29 13.41
CA GLY A 21 -15.21 -15.86 12.27
C GLY A 21 -15.60 -17.30 12.52
N ALA A 22 -14.65 -18.12 13.02
CA ALA A 22 -14.93 -19.48 13.47
C ALA A 22 -15.94 -19.51 14.63
N LYS A 23 -15.74 -18.66 15.64
CA LYS A 23 -16.60 -18.59 16.84
C LYS A 23 -18.05 -18.21 16.52
N HIS A 24 -18.26 -17.35 15.53
CA HIS A 24 -19.57 -16.81 15.16
C HIS A 24 -20.14 -17.41 13.86
N ASN A 25 -19.52 -18.47 13.32
CA ASN A 25 -19.92 -19.11 12.06
C ASN A 25 -20.12 -18.12 10.90
N LEU A 26 -19.21 -17.14 10.78
CA LEU A 26 -19.22 -16.22 9.65
C LEU A 26 -18.88 -17.00 8.37
N LYS A 27 -19.43 -16.59 7.23
CA LYS A 27 -19.08 -17.17 5.93
C LYS A 27 -17.84 -16.49 5.37
N HIS A 28 -16.99 -17.27 4.69
CA HIS A 28 -15.81 -16.79 3.96
C HIS A 28 -14.81 -15.96 4.77
N TYR A 29 -14.75 -16.16 6.09
CA TYR A 29 -13.94 -15.34 6.98
C TYR A 29 -12.43 -15.56 6.76
N GLU A 30 -12.01 -16.78 6.40
CA GLU A 30 -10.61 -17.10 6.10
C GLU A 30 -10.15 -16.48 4.79
N GLU A 31 -10.97 -16.58 3.75
CA GLU A 31 -10.70 -16.01 2.43
C GLU A 31 -10.65 -14.49 2.52
N THR A 32 -11.58 -13.89 3.26
CA THR A 32 -11.60 -12.44 3.53
C THR A 32 -10.34 -12.02 4.30
N ALA A 33 -9.96 -12.76 5.35
CA ALA A 33 -8.74 -12.47 6.12
C ALA A 33 -7.49 -12.54 5.23
N SER A 34 -7.44 -13.51 4.32
CA SER A 34 -6.33 -13.70 3.38
C SER A 34 -6.21 -12.55 2.37
N ILE A 35 -7.33 -12.07 1.83
CA ILE A 35 -7.35 -10.86 0.97
C ILE A 35 -6.84 -9.64 1.74
N ILE A 36 -7.33 -9.44 2.97
CA ILE A 36 -6.88 -8.32 3.81
C ILE A 36 -5.37 -8.41 4.08
N ASP A 37 -4.85 -9.61 4.40
CA ASP A 37 -3.42 -9.83 4.62
C ASP A 37 -2.57 -9.42 3.40
N VAL A 38 -2.99 -9.81 2.19
CA VAL A 38 -2.30 -9.47 0.94
C VAL A 38 -2.25 -7.95 0.74
N ILE A 39 -3.39 -7.26 0.90
CA ILE A 39 -3.48 -5.81 0.72
C ILE A 39 -2.68 -5.05 1.81
N VAL A 40 -2.74 -5.51 3.07
CA VAL A 40 -1.96 -4.95 4.17
C VAL A 40 -0.46 -5.11 3.91
N ARG A 41 -0.04 -6.27 3.38
CA ARG A 41 1.36 -6.53 3.01
C ARG A 41 1.85 -5.57 1.95
N TRP A 42 1.04 -5.32 0.92
CA TRP A 42 1.34 -4.31 -0.10
C TRP A 42 1.50 -2.92 0.51
N TRP A 43 0.58 -2.48 1.37
CA TRP A 43 0.69 -1.18 2.05
C TRP A 43 1.94 -1.05 2.91
N LYS A 44 2.35 -2.12 3.61
CA LYS A 44 3.59 -2.12 4.41
C LYS A 44 4.81 -1.78 3.56
N VAL A 45 4.90 -2.38 2.37
CA VAL A 45 6.01 -2.18 1.43
C VAL A 45 5.98 -0.79 0.81
N VAL A 46 4.84 -0.35 0.27
CA VAL A 46 4.79 0.91 -0.50
C VAL A 46 4.75 2.16 0.37
N ASN A 47 4.35 2.06 1.64
CA ASN A 47 4.23 3.20 2.57
C ASN A 47 5.47 3.39 3.47
N VAL A 48 6.68 3.10 2.96
CA VAL A 48 7.93 3.33 3.70
C VAL A 48 8.47 4.72 3.40
N LYS A 49 8.37 5.62 4.39
CA LYS A 49 8.76 7.05 4.26
C LYS A 49 10.10 7.41 4.91
N THR A 50 10.63 6.53 5.75
CA THR A 50 11.88 6.77 6.50
C THR A 50 12.70 5.48 6.56
N PRO A 51 14.03 5.54 6.48
CA PRO A 51 14.88 4.34 6.52
C PRO A 51 14.71 3.49 7.78
N PHE A 52 14.38 4.13 8.91
CA PHE A 52 14.28 3.48 10.21
C PHE A 52 12.90 2.91 10.53
N LYS A 53 11.93 2.99 9.60
CA LYS A 53 10.54 2.55 9.86
C LYS A 53 10.49 1.06 10.21
N GLY A 54 11.09 0.21 9.39
CA GLY A 54 11.14 -1.23 9.62
C GLY A 54 11.92 -1.61 10.88
N LEU A 55 12.99 -0.87 11.22
CA LEU A 55 13.72 -1.08 12.48
C LEU A 55 12.85 -0.76 13.70
N ARG A 56 12.19 0.40 13.68
CA ARG A 56 11.32 0.86 14.78
C ARG A 56 10.13 -0.08 14.98
N LEU A 57 9.52 -0.55 13.90
CA LEU A 57 8.35 -1.43 13.93
C LEU A 57 8.72 -2.93 14.00
N ARG A 58 10.00 -3.27 13.89
CA ARG A 58 10.51 -4.65 13.82
C ARG A 58 9.83 -5.45 12.71
N ASP A 59 9.70 -4.82 11.54
CA ASP A 59 9.04 -5.38 10.37
C ASP A 59 9.93 -5.19 9.12
N ASP A 60 10.40 -6.31 8.57
CA ASP A 60 11.30 -6.34 7.43
C ASP A 60 10.66 -5.83 6.13
N LEU A 61 9.34 -5.99 5.99
CA LEU A 61 8.61 -5.47 4.83
C LEU A 61 8.53 -3.95 4.85
N GLN A 62 8.71 -3.33 6.03
CA GLN A 62 8.68 -1.88 6.22
C GLN A 62 10.09 -1.26 6.23
N LYS A 63 11.13 -2.01 5.84
CA LYS A 63 12.48 -1.51 5.56
C LYS A 63 12.54 -0.90 4.14
N PRO A 64 13.55 -0.06 3.85
CA PRO A 64 13.82 0.40 2.50
C PRO A 64 14.00 -0.75 1.51
N VAL A 65 13.72 -0.49 0.24
CA VAL A 65 14.12 -1.39 -0.84
C VAL A 65 15.60 -1.19 -1.09
N TYR A 66 16.36 -2.28 -1.15
CA TYR A 66 17.80 -2.25 -1.38
C TYR A 66 18.14 -2.76 -2.79
N PRO A 67 19.30 -2.36 -3.35
CA PRO A 67 19.80 -2.84 -4.64
C PRO A 67 20.23 -4.30 -4.53
N SER A 68 19.24 -5.20 -4.48
CA SER A 68 19.43 -6.64 -4.46
C SER A 68 18.44 -7.30 -5.40
N PRO A 69 18.88 -8.20 -6.30
CA PRO A 69 17.99 -8.95 -7.17
C PRO A 69 17.05 -9.89 -6.39
N PHE A 70 17.34 -10.11 -5.11
CA PHE A 70 16.56 -10.97 -4.21
C PHE A 70 15.93 -10.17 -3.06
N ASP A 71 15.72 -8.85 -3.23
CA ASP A 71 14.98 -8.09 -2.22
C ASP A 71 13.55 -8.67 -2.12
N PRO A 72 13.15 -9.23 -0.96
CA PRO A 72 11.87 -9.93 -0.81
C PRO A 72 10.67 -9.01 -1.05
N LYS A 73 10.84 -7.69 -0.94
CA LYS A 73 9.78 -6.72 -1.24
C LYS A 73 9.53 -6.63 -2.74
N VAL A 74 10.58 -6.68 -3.56
CA VAL A 74 10.44 -6.65 -5.02
C VAL A 74 9.84 -7.96 -5.52
N SER A 75 10.29 -9.11 -4.99
CA SER A 75 9.67 -10.40 -5.29
C SER A 75 8.18 -10.40 -4.94
N PHE A 76 7.82 -9.95 -3.74
CA PHE A 76 6.42 -9.83 -3.33
C PHE A 76 5.61 -8.90 -4.25
N LEU A 77 6.16 -7.78 -4.73
CA LEU A 77 5.43 -6.89 -5.63
C LEU A 77 5.17 -7.53 -7.01
N ASN A 78 6.07 -8.38 -7.50
CA ASN A 78 5.82 -9.18 -8.70
C ASN A 78 4.72 -10.21 -8.45
N ASP A 79 4.82 -10.99 -7.37
CA ASP A 79 3.78 -11.98 -7.00
C ASP A 79 2.40 -11.29 -6.80
N PHE A 80 2.40 -10.06 -6.30
CA PHE A 80 1.19 -9.26 -6.12
C PHE A 80 0.57 -8.81 -7.45
N LEU A 81 1.39 -8.51 -8.47
CA LEU A 81 0.89 -8.21 -9.82
C LEU A 81 0.20 -9.43 -10.43
N ASP A 82 0.84 -10.60 -10.37
CA ASP A 82 0.26 -11.85 -10.86
C ASP A 82 -1.08 -12.15 -10.14
N TRP A 83 -1.10 -11.97 -8.81
CA TRP A 83 -2.31 -12.12 -8.02
C TRP A 83 -3.43 -11.15 -8.42
N LEU A 84 -3.11 -9.89 -8.78
CA LEU A 84 -4.10 -8.92 -9.24
C LEU A 84 -4.69 -9.27 -10.61
N GLU A 85 -3.88 -9.82 -11.51
CA GLU A 85 -4.34 -10.29 -12.82
C GLU A 85 -5.28 -11.47 -12.66
N GLU A 86 -4.88 -12.48 -11.88
CA GLU A 86 -5.75 -13.61 -11.56
C GLU A 86 -7.06 -13.18 -10.88
N TRP A 87 -7.00 -12.21 -9.95
CA TRP A 87 -8.18 -11.73 -9.25
C TRP A 87 -9.18 -11.08 -10.21
N LYS A 88 -8.70 -10.35 -11.22
CA LYS A 88 -9.55 -9.73 -12.25
C LYS A 88 -10.17 -10.75 -13.19
N GLU A 89 -9.42 -11.77 -13.58
CA GLU A 89 -9.89 -12.81 -14.50
C GLU A 89 -11.00 -13.68 -13.89
N ARG A 90 -11.00 -13.85 -12.57
CA ARG A 90 -12.00 -14.64 -11.83
C ARG A 90 -13.42 -14.07 -11.85
N ARG A 91 -13.68 -12.93 -12.53
CA ARG A 91 -14.97 -12.24 -12.74
C ARG A 91 -16.17 -12.91 -12.07
N VAL A 92 -16.27 -12.74 -10.76
CA VAL A 92 -17.51 -12.96 -10.02
C VAL A 92 -18.18 -11.60 -9.98
N ASP A 93 -19.34 -11.48 -10.61
CA ASP A 93 -19.98 -10.26 -11.14
C ASP A 93 -20.18 -9.06 -10.17
N ALA A 94 -19.68 -9.11 -8.93
CA ALA A 94 -19.75 -8.02 -7.96
C ALA A 94 -18.61 -7.96 -6.91
N CYS A 95 -17.53 -8.76 -7.03
CA CYS A 95 -16.54 -8.93 -5.95
C CYS A 95 -15.10 -8.51 -6.29
N THR A 96 -14.89 -7.79 -7.38
CA THR A 96 -13.55 -7.29 -7.80
C THR A 96 -13.44 -5.77 -7.67
N LEU A 97 -12.22 -5.26 -7.76
CA LEU A 97 -11.97 -3.82 -7.88
C LEU A 97 -12.62 -3.26 -9.17
N SER A 98 -12.94 -1.97 -9.17
CA SER A 98 -13.32 -1.27 -10.40
C SER A 98 -12.16 -1.31 -11.40
N ASP A 99 -12.45 -1.22 -12.69
CA ASP A 99 -11.42 -1.22 -13.73
C ASP A 99 -10.38 -0.11 -13.52
N GLU A 100 -10.81 1.07 -13.08
CA GLU A 100 -9.93 2.20 -12.79
C GLU A 100 -9.05 1.93 -11.57
N THR A 101 -9.62 1.36 -10.50
CA THR A 101 -8.88 1.06 -9.27
C THR A 101 -7.87 -0.06 -9.50
N HIS A 102 -8.27 -1.09 -10.25
CA HIS A 102 -7.40 -2.19 -10.64
C HIS A 102 -6.25 -1.70 -11.53
N GLY A 103 -6.57 -0.94 -12.58
CA GLY A 103 -5.56 -0.38 -13.49
C GLY A 103 -4.57 0.54 -12.77
N ALA A 104 -5.06 1.42 -11.90
CA ALA A 104 -4.21 2.29 -11.10
C ALA A 104 -3.29 1.51 -10.16
N LEU A 105 -3.77 0.42 -9.56
CA LEU A 105 -2.99 -0.40 -8.63
C LEU A 105 -1.89 -1.21 -9.33
N ILE A 106 -2.21 -1.79 -10.50
CA ILE A 106 -1.21 -2.44 -11.37
C ILE A 106 -0.15 -1.42 -11.79
N GLN A 107 -0.57 -0.30 -12.38
CA GLN A 107 0.36 0.71 -12.88
C GLN A 107 1.27 1.25 -11.77
N THR A 108 0.69 1.57 -10.60
CA THR A 108 1.47 2.07 -9.46
C THR A 108 2.51 1.04 -8.99
N THR A 109 2.13 -0.24 -8.95
CA THR A 109 3.02 -1.31 -8.50
C THR A 109 4.14 -1.58 -9.50
N GLN A 110 3.82 -1.64 -10.80
CA GLN A 110 4.81 -1.77 -11.88
C GLN A 110 5.82 -0.62 -11.85
N VAL A 111 5.33 0.62 -11.77
CA VAL A 111 6.18 1.82 -11.71
C VAL A 111 7.10 1.79 -10.50
N PHE A 112 6.67 1.28 -9.33
CA PHE A 112 7.56 1.13 -8.19
C PHE A 112 8.72 0.16 -8.45
N ILE A 113 8.45 -0.96 -9.11
CA ILE A 113 9.48 -1.93 -9.48
C ILE A 113 10.46 -1.29 -10.47
N GLU A 114 9.96 -0.69 -11.55
CA GLU A 114 10.77 -0.07 -12.60
C GLU A 114 11.60 1.11 -12.09
N ILE A 115 10.99 2.03 -11.32
CA ILE A 115 11.71 3.15 -10.71
C ILE A 115 12.77 2.64 -9.75
N SER A 116 12.51 1.57 -8.99
CA SER A 116 13.53 1.02 -8.10
C SER A 116 14.76 0.53 -8.88
N ALA A 117 14.54 -0.20 -9.98
CA ALA A 117 15.61 -0.64 -10.87
C ALA A 117 16.39 0.56 -11.44
N TYR A 118 15.69 1.56 -11.97
CA TYR A 118 16.31 2.79 -12.48
C TYR A 118 17.13 3.53 -11.41
N CYS A 119 16.60 3.68 -10.20
CA CYS A 119 17.30 4.31 -9.08
C CYS A 119 18.59 3.58 -8.70
N PHE A 120 18.62 2.25 -8.82
CA PHE A 120 19.79 1.44 -8.50
C PHE A 120 20.81 1.40 -9.65
N GLU A 121 20.34 1.20 -10.87
CA GLU A 121 21.18 1.02 -12.06
C GLU A 121 21.73 2.34 -12.57
N GLU A 122 20.90 3.38 -12.70
CA GLU A 122 21.29 4.65 -13.31
C GLU A 122 21.73 5.66 -12.24
N LEU A 123 20.96 5.81 -11.17
CA LEU A 123 21.23 6.82 -10.14
C LEU A 123 22.18 6.33 -9.02
N LYS A 124 22.54 5.04 -9.03
CA LYS A 124 23.43 4.39 -8.03
C LYS A 124 23.00 4.66 -6.58
N MET A 125 21.69 4.73 -6.33
CA MET A 125 21.15 4.92 -4.99
C MET A 125 21.38 3.68 -4.11
N SER A 126 21.65 3.89 -2.82
CA SER A 126 21.86 2.79 -1.88
C SER A 126 20.57 2.13 -1.41
N PHE A 127 19.43 2.82 -1.51
CA PHE A 127 18.11 2.31 -1.20
C PHE A 127 17.03 3.22 -1.79
N VAL A 128 15.80 2.72 -1.86
CA VAL A 128 14.60 3.46 -2.30
C VAL A 128 13.52 3.42 -1.22
N LEU A 129 12.81 4.53 -1.05
CA LEU A 129 11.69 4.70 -0.13
C LEU A 129 10.40 4.97 -0.91
N PHE A 130 9.58 3.94 -1.13
CA PHE A 130 8.36 4.09 -1.95
C PHE A 130 7.38 5.13 -1.43
N GLY A 131 7.32 5.34 -0.10
CA GLY A 131 6.45 6.35 0.50
C GLY A 131 6.84 7.80 0.16
N LYS A 132 8.00 8.03 -0.47
CA LYS A 132 8.43 9.36 -0.95
C LYS A 132 7.84 9.76 -2.30
N PHE A 133 7.34 8.80 -3.08
CA PHE A 133 6.67 9.07 -4.35
C PHE A 133 5.17 9.37 -4.19
N GLN A 134 4.64 9.22 -2.98
CA GLN A 134 3.23 9.49 -2.67
C GLN A 134 2.97 10.99 -2.49
N THR A 135 1.74 11.42 -2.73
CA THR A 135 1.30 12.83 -2.66
C THR A 135 1.05 13.34 -1.24
N ASP A 136 1.26 12.51 -0.20
CA ASP A 136 0.93 12.84 1.19
C ASP A 136 1.56 14.15 1.68
N LEU A 137 2.81 14.45 1.31
CA LEU A 137 3.48 15.70 1.69
C LEU A 137 2.81 16.92 1.04
N LEU A 138 2.32 16.76 -0.19
CA LEU A 138 1.57 17.81 -0.88
C LEU A 138 0.21 18.03 -0.22
N GLU A 139 -0.50 16.95 0.14
CA GLU A 139 -1.77 17.02 0.87
C GLU A 139 -1.61 17.66 2.25
N GLU A 140 -0.53 17.31 2.97
CA GLU A 140 -0.17 17.92 4.24
C GLU A 140 0.05 19.42 4.07
N ARG A 141 0.77 19.84 3.03
CA ARG A 141 0.99 21.25 2.71
C ARG A 141 -0.31 21.99 2.41
N PHE A 142 -1.22 21.40 1.63
CA PHE A 142 -2.55 21.97 1.41
C PHE A 142 -3.38 22.04 2.70
N GLY A 143 -3.21 21.08 3.61
CA GLY A 143 -3.79 21.11 4.95
C GLY A 143 -3.33 22.32 5.77
N CYS A 144 -2.03 22.64 5.71
CA CYS A 144 -1.48 23.82 6.35
C CYS A 144 -2.09 25.12 5.80
N TYR A 145 -2.21 25.25 4.47
CA TYR A 145 -2.82 26.44 3.88
C TYR A 145 -4.28 26.64 4.30
N ARG A 146 -5.09 25.57 4.31
CA ARG A 146 -6.48 25.66 4.80
C ARG A 146 -6.53 26.10 6.25
N ARG A 147 -5.67 25.55 7.11
CA ARG A 147 -5.64 25.90 8.54
C ARG A 147 -5.26 27.37 8.76
N LEU A 148 -4.30 27.90 7.99
CA LEU A 148 -3.91 29.31 8.05
C LEU A 148 -5.05 30.26 7.67
N ALA A 149 -5.95 29.84 6.78
CA ALA A 149 -7.15 30.60 6.41
C ALA A 149 -8.38 30.25 7.24
N GLY A 150 -8.20 29.88 8.53
CA GLY A 150 -9.33 29.58 9.41
C GLY A 150 -10.11 28.33 9.02
N SER A 151 -9.43 27.35 8.42
CA SER A 151 -10.02 26.13 7.85
C SER A 151 -10.96 26.39 6.66
N GLN A 152 -10.81 27.52 5.98
CA GLN A 152 -11.52 27.79 4.73
C GLN A 152 -10.94 26.92 3.60
N TYR A 153 -11.81 26.10 3.00
CA TYR A 153 -11.44 25.20 1.91
C TYR A 153 -11.24 25.94 0.58
N HIS A 154 -11.93 27.07 0.40
CA HIS A 154 -11.87 27.90 -0.80
C HIS A 154 -10.93 29.08 -0.58
N LEU A 155 -9.64 28.82 -0.81
CA LEU A 155 -8.61 29.85 -0.87
C LEU A 155 -8.64 30.51 -2.25
N SER A 156 -8.94 31.80 -2.30
CA SER A 156 -8.77 32.59 -3.53
C SER A 156 -7.29 32.87 -3.73
N VAL A 157 -6.76 32.53 -4.91
CA VAL A 157 -5.46 33.01 -5.37
C VAL A 157 -5.75 34.34 -6.07
N ARG A 158 -5.48 35.45 -5.38
CA ARG A 158 -5.59 36.80 -5.94
C ARG A 158 -4.20 37.33 -6.27
#